data_AF-A0A547NPD7-F1
#
_entry.id   AF-A0A547NPD7-F1
#
_cell.length_a   1.000
_cell.length_b   1.000
_cell.length_c   1.000
_cell.angle_alpha   90.00
_cell.angle_beta   90.00
_cell.angle_gamma   90.00
#
_symmetry.space_group_name_H-M   'P 1'
#
loop_
_entity.id
_entity.type
_entity.pdbx_description
1 polymer ?
#
loop_
_entity_poly.entity_id
_entity_poly.type
_entity_poly.pdbx_seq_one_letter_code
_entity_poly.pdbx_strand_id
1 'polypeptide(L)'
;MENMLPHSMIRGLITGYTRMATDRIACGWEPTLLTFMFNQLSGSPKNVEQQMQETIEAVYAKVLRWCFRKPRNVPVTAMPLWICSPDYPVYKHHKQNFRDIALNDGRHVHAIALMPPSTRMRTTLDTHFDHEQIRYTGRDRPLWCIDAWPIQDNLPFVVDYGVKGIKTPRVGVDAMFILPRTHSEMEGRRAEKAYLCDLSD
;
A
#
# COMPACT_ATOMS: atom_id res chain seq x y z
N MET A 1 2.30 -24.88 12.86
CA MET A 1 1.98 -24.02 14.01
C MET A 1 1.95 -22.60 13.50
N GLU A 2 0.77 -22.00 13.49
CA GLU A 2 0.50 -20.69 12.92
C GLU A 2 1.07 -19.62 13.87
N ASN A 3 2.10 -18.89 13.43
CA ASN A 3 2.75 -17.82 14.20
C ASN A 3 1.80 -16.62 14.29
N MET A 4 0.77 -16.73 15.14
CA MET A 4 -0.10 -15.61 15.45
C MET A 4 0.66 -14.65 16.36
N LEU A 5 0.95 -13.45 15.87
CA LEU A 5 1.63 -12.43 16.69
C LEU A 5 0.80 -12.11 17.94
N PRO A 6 1.44 -11.90 19.11
CA PRO A 6 0.71 -11.59 20.34
C PRO A 6 -0.17 -10.35 20.15
N HIS A 7 -1.40 -10.39 20.68
CA HIS A 7 -2.33 -9.25 20.61
C HIS A 7 -1.73 -7.92 21.12
N SER A 8 -0.80 -7.97 22.09
CA SER A 8 -0.06 -6.80 22.58
C SER A 8 0.87 -6.21 21.53
N MET A 9 1.52 -7.04 20.71
CA MET A 9 2.40 -6.62 19.62
C MET A 9 1.61 -6.01 18.46
N ILE A 10 0.49 -6.63 18.09
CA ILE A 10 -0.48 -6.09 17.12
C ILE A 10 -0.93 -4.68 17.53
N ARG A 11 -1.31 -4.50 18.79
CA ARG A 11 -1.72 -3.20 19.32
C ARG A 11 -0.58 -2.19 19.29
N GLY A 12 0.65 -2.61 19.60
CA GLY A 12 1.84 -1.77 19.51
C GLY A 12 2.12 -1.27 18.09
N LEU A 13 2.00 -2.13 17.07
CA LEU A 13 2.18 -1.77 15.66
C LEU A 13 1.12 -0.77 15.19
N ILE A 14 -0.14 -1.03 15.52
CA ILE A 14 -1.26 -0.11 15.28
C ILE A 14 -0.93 1.26 15.87
N THR A 15 -0.57 1.31 17.16
CA THR A 15 -0.26 2.57 17.84
C THR A 15 0.93 3.28 17.20
N GLY A 16 1.97 2.54 16.81
CA GLY A 16 3.15 3.08 16.14
C GLY A 16 2.82 3.71 14.78
N TYR A 17 2.06 3.02 13.93
CA TYR A 17 1.68 3.53 12.61
C TYR A 17 0.70 4.68 12.67
N THR A 18 -0.29 4.59 13.57
CA THR A 18 -1.17 5.72 13.88
C THR A 18 -0.34 6.94 14.24
N ARG A 19 0.57 6.81 15.22
CA ARG A 19 1.41 7.94 15.65
C ARG A 19 2.26 8.50 14.51
N MET A 20 2.86 7.63 13.70
CA MET A 20 3.67 8.02 12.55
C MET A 20 2.88 8.85 11.52
N ALA A 21 1.61 8.50 11.30
CA ALA A 21 0.72 9.24 10.42
C ALA A 21 0.25 10.55 11.05
N THR A 22 -0.19 10.53 12.31
CA THR A 22 -0.68 11.72 13.01
C THR A 22 0.39 12.80 13.15
N ASP A 23 1.63 12.40 13.47
CA ASP A 23 2.75 13.33 13.61
C ASP A 23 3.07 14.03 12.27
N ARG A 24 2.95 13.32 11.14
CA ARG A 24 3.13 13.90 9.80
C ARG A 24 2.01 14.83 9.40
N ILE A 25 0.76 14.45 9.66
CA ILE A 25 -0.40 15.31 9.41
C ILE A 25 -0.27 16.61 10.20
N ALA A 26 0.16 16.53 11.47
CA ALA A 26 0.44 17.70 12.30
C ALA A 26 1.57 18.59 11.73
N CYS A 27 2.50 18.02 10.96
CA CYS A 27 3.52 18.75 10.20
C CYS A 27 3.06 19.22 8.81
N GLY A 28 1.75 19.20 8.53
CA GLY A 28 1.18 19.68 7.26
C GLY A 28 1.32 18.70 6.09
N TRP A 29 1.52 17.41 6.35
CA TRP A 29 1.46 16.40 5.30
C TRP A 29 0.01 16.12 4.93
N GLU A 30 -0.26 15.96 3.64
CA GLU A 30 -1.59 15.74 3.10
C GLU A 30 -1.90 14.23 3.03
N PRO A 31 -2.88 13.74 3.80
CA PRO A 31 -3.28 12.34 3.76
C PRO A 31 -4.29 12.05 2.64
N THR A 32 -4.12 10.93 1.95
CA THR A 32 -5.00 10.42 0.90
C THR A 32 -5.18 8.92 1.08
N LEU A 33 -6.42 8.43 1.04
CA LEU A 33 -6.72 7.02 0.93
C LEU A 33 -6.58 6.60 -0.52
N LEU A 34 -5.71 5.62 -0.79
CA LEU A 34 -5.57 4.99 -2.10
C LEU A 34 -6.16 3.59 -2.08
N THR A 35 -6.90 3.24 -3.12
CA THR A 35 -7.35 1.86 -3.40
C THR A 35 -6.75 1.41 -4.72
N PHE A 36 -5.85 0.45 -4.67
CA PHE A 36 -5.26 -0.22 -5.83
C PHE A 36 -6.12 -1.40 -6.22
N MET A 37 -6.74 -1.33 -7.41
CA MET A 37 -7.52 -2.43 -7.97
C MET A 37 -6.72 -3.11 -9.07
N PHE A 38 -6.53 -4.41 -8.94
CA PHE A 38 -5.72 -5.19 -9.88
C PHE A 38 -6.59 -5.85 -10.94
N ASN A 39 -6.02 -6.00 -12.15
CA ASN A 39 -6.54 -6.98 -13.10
C ASN A 39 -6.27 -8.40 -12.57
N GLN A 40 -6.84 -9.41 -13.20
CA GLN A 40 -6.57 -10.80 -12.83
C GLN A 40 -5.07 -11.11 -12.92
N LEU A 41 -4.47 -11.51 -11.79
CA LEU A 41 -3.07 -11.89 -11.69
C LEU A 41 -2.96 -13.41 -11.58
N SER A 42 -2.08 -14.00 -12.38
CA SER A 42 -1.87 -15.45 -12.43
C SER A 42 -0.78 -15.91 -11.46
N GLY A 43 -0.88 -17.15 -11.01
CA GLY A 43 0.12 -17.81 -10.16
C GLY A 43 -0.42 -18.18 -8.77
N SER A 44 0.49 -18.65 -7.93
CA SER A 44 0.18 -18.99 -6.53
C SER A 44 -0.24 -17.74 -5.74
N PRO A 45 -0.96 -17.87 -4.62
CA PRO A 45 -1.33 -16.74 -3.77
C PRO A 45 -0.13 -15.87 -3.37
N LYS A 46 1.00 -16.49 -3.00
CA LYS A 46 2.25 -15.80 -2.65
C LYS A 46 2.83 -15.02 -3.84
N ASN A 47 2.85 -15.63 -5.02
CA ASN A 47 3.34 -14.95 -6.23
C ASN A 47 2.46 -13.78 -6.61
N VAL A 48 1.15 -13.87 -6.37
CA VAL A 48 0.25 -12.76 -6.64
C VAL A 48 0.47 -11.63 -5.63
N GLU A 49 0.57 -11.93 -4.35
CA GLU A 49 0.87 -10.92 -3.33
C GLU A 49 2.17 -10.17 -3.65
N GLN A 50 3.21 -10.90 -4.06
CA GLN A 50 4.46 -10.30 -4.52
C GLN A 50 4.23 -9.40 -5.75
N GLN A 51 3.50 -9.85 -6.76
CA GLN A 51 3.17 -9.04 -7.95
C GLN A 51 2.40 -7.76 -7.58
N MET A 52 1.46 -7.85 -6.63
CA MET A 52 0.70 -6.69 -6.15
C MET A 52 1.62 -5.68 -5.48
N GLN A 53 2.51 -6.15 -4.62
CA GLN A 53 3.48 -5.29 -3.94
C GLN A 53 4.47 -4.65 -4.91
N GLU A 54 5.10 -5.43 -5.81
CA GLU A 54 6.04 -4.93 -6.82
C GLU A 54 5.38 -3.88 -7.72
N THR A 55 4.10 -4.08 -8.07
CA THR A 55 3.32 -3.10 -8.82
C THR A 55 3.15 -1.79 -8.05
N ILE A 56 2.80 -1.86 -6.76
CA ILE A 56 2.61 -0.66 -5.93
C ILE A 56 3.95 0.07 -5.71
N GLU A 57 5.05 -0.66 -5.53
CA GLU A 57 6.40 -0.10 -5.48
C GLU A 57 6.75 0.65 -6.77
N ALA A 58 6.37 0.12 -7.94
CA ALA A 58 6.55 0.80 -9.22
C ALA A 58 5.69 2.07 -9.36
N VAL A 59 4.44 2.05 -8.85
CA VAL A 59 3.58 3.25 -8.79
C VAL A 59 4.22 4.30 -7.87
N TYR A 60 4.65 3.91 -6.68
CA TYR A 60 5.32 4.78 -5.73
C TYR A 60 6.59 5.41 -6.32
N ALA A 61 7.43 4.62 -6.98
CA ALA A 61 8.64 5.12 -7.65
C ALA A 61 8.31 6.13 -8.77
N LYS A 62 7.21 5.92 -9.51
CA LYS A 62 6.70 6.90 -10.49
C LYS A 62 6.27 8.20 -9.79
N VAL A 63 5.51 8.12 -8.70
CA VAL A 63 5.10 9.29 -7.89
C VAL A 63 6.32 10.06 -7.38
N LEU A 64 7.34 9.38 -6.87
CA LEU A 64 8.58 10.04 -6.42
C LEU A 64 9.24 10.91 -7.51
N ARG A 65 9.18 10.51 -8.78
CA ARG A 65 9.75 11.29 -9.89
C ARG A 65 8.97 12.57 -10.19
N TRP A 66 7.67 12.59 -9.86
CA TRP A 66 6.86 13.80 -9.89
C TRP A 66 7.19 14.71 -8.71
N CYS A 67 7.36 14.14 -7.52
CA CYS A 67 7.68 14.90 -6.31
C CYS A 67 9.10 15.51 -6.34
N PHE A 68 10.09 14.79 -6.86
CA PHE A 68 11.50 15.15 -6.72
C PHE A 68 12.28 15.00 -8.03
N ARG A 69 13.21 15.92 -8.29
CA ARG A 69 14.08 15.84 -9.49
C ARG A 69 15.08 14.69 -9.38
N LYS A 70 15.57 14.39 -8.18
CA LYS A 70 16.52 13.29 -7.90
C LYS A 70 16.07 12.56 -6.62
N PRO A 71 15.06 11.67 -6.68
CA PRO A 71 14.51 11.00 -5.50
C PRO A 71 15.58 10.29 -4.64
N ARG A 72 16.59 9.68 -5.27
CA ARG A 72 17.70 9.01 -4.59
C ARG A 72 18.54 9.90 -3.66
N ASN A 73 18.45 11.22 -3.80
CA ASN A 73 19.18 12.18 -2.95
C ASN A 73 18.28 12.77 -1.85
N VAL A 74 17.00 12.41 -1.82
CA VAL A 74 16.05 12.91 -0.83
C VAL A 74 16.12 12.00 0.40
N PRO A 75 16.22 12.54 1.61
CA PRO A 75 16.11 11.73 2.83
C PRO A 75 14.79 10.96 2.86
N VAL A 76 14.82 9.68 3.25
CA VAL A 76 13.62 8.83 3.40
C VAL A 76 12.53 9.52 4.22
N THR A 77 12.92 10.23 5.29
CA THR A 77 12.01 10.96 6.17
C THR A 77 11.27 12.12 5.49
N ALA A 78 11.77 12.61 4.36
CA ALA A 78 11.17 13.68 3.56
C ALA A 78 10.42 13.15 2.32
N MET A 79 10.39 11.84 2.08
CA MET A 79 9.62 11.23 0.99
C MET A 79 8.17 10.94 1.41
N PRO A 80 7.20 10.88 0.47
CA PRO A 80 5.86 10.39 0.75
C PRO A 80 5.85 9.08 1.53
N LEU A 81 5.01 8.98 2.57
CA LEU A 81 4.88 7.76 3.38
C LEU A 81 3.61 7.04 2.97
N TRP A 82 3.71 5.80 2.48
CA TRP A 82 2.55 4.97 2.17
C TRP A 82 2.52 3.76 3.11
N ILE A 83 1.40 3.57 3.79
CA ILE A 83 1.15 2.41 4.65
C ILE A 83 0.13 1.53 3.94
N CYS A 84 0.57 0.39 3.41
CA CYS A 84 -0.21 -0.47 2.52
C CYS A 84 -0.72 -1.73 3.24
N SER A 85 -1.97 -2.08 2.96
CA SER A 85 -2.64 -3.27 3.48
C SER A 85 -3.48 -3.93 2.38
N PRO A 86 -3.22 -5.20 2.03
CA PRO A 86 -4.13 -5.97 1.18
C PRO A 86 -5.55 -6.06 1.78
N ASP A 87 -6.57 -5.89 0.95
CA ASP A 87 -7.98 -6.14 1.29
C ASP A 87 -8.31 -7.56 0.85
N TYR A 88 -8.27 -8.50 1.80
CA TYR A 88 -8.82 -9.83 1.57
C TYR A 88 -10.28 -9.84 2.04
N PRO A 89 -11.19 -10.51 1.32
CA PRO A 89 -12.60 -10.56 1.69
C PRO A 89 -12.75 -11.13 3.11
N VAL A 90 -13.15 -10.25 4.04
CA VAL A 90 -13.62 -10.67 5.36
C VAL A 90 -14.92 -11.42 5.12
N TYR A 91 -15.01 -12.67 5.58
CA TYR A 91 -16.24 -13.47 5.50
C TYR A 91 -17.33 -12.76 6.30
N LYS A 92 -18.07 -11.86 5.65
CA LYS A 92 -19.24 -11.19 6.22
C LYS A 92 -20.45 -12.00 5.81
N HIS A 93 -21.26 -12.40 6.77
CA HIS A 93 -22.50 -13.17 6.58
C HIS A 93 -23.62 -12.42 5.85
N HIS A 94 -23.31 -11.52 4.91
CA HIS A 94 -24.30 -10.81 4.11
C HIS A 94 -24.11 -11.11 2.63
N LYS A 95 -25.18 -11.63 2.01
CA LYS A 95 -25.30 -11.87 0.57
C LYS A 95 -25.18 -10.54 -0.18
N GLN A 96 -23.97 -10.19 -0.60
CA GLN A 96 -23.77 -9.20 -1.65
C GLN A 96 -23.89 -9.88 -3.03
N ASN A 97 -24.40 -9.13 -3.99
CA ASN A 97 -24.72 -9.62 -5.33
C ASN A 97 -23.49 -10.23 -6.01
N PHE A 98 -23.54 -11.54 -6.28
CA PHE A 98 -22.46 -12.33 -6.86
C PHE A 98 -21.93 -11.80 -8.22
N ARG A 99 -22.69 -10.95 -8.92
CA ARG A 99 -22.32 -10.44 -10.25
C ARG A 99 -21.21 -9.38 -10.23
N ASP A 100 -21.10 -8.57 -9.18
CA ASP A 100 -20.02 -7.56 -9.06
C ASP A 100 -18.73 -8.17 -8.46
N ILE A 101 -18.88 -9.26 -7.69
CA ILE A 101 -17.76 -10.01 -7.08
C ILE A 101 -17.06 -10.91 -8.12
N ALA A 102 -17.79 -11.36 -9.15
CA ALA A 102 -17.30 -12.35 -10.12
C ALA A 102 -16.39 -11.80 -11.24
N LEU A 103 -16.28 -10.48 -11.43
CA LEU A 103 -15.51 -9.92 -12.55
C LEU A 103 -14.01 -9.75 -12.26
N ASN A 104 -13.57 -9.69 -10.99
CA ASN A 104 -12.19 -9.27 -10.65
C ASN A 104 -11.49 -10.02 -9.52
N ASP A 105 -12.04 -11.14 -9.03
CA ASP A 105 -11.45 -11.95 -7.94
C ASP A 105 -11.08 -11.16 -6.65
N GLY A 106 -11.57 -9.92 -6.52
CA GLY A 106 -11.55 -9.09 -5.30
C GLY A 106 -10.18 -8.65 -4.78
N ARG A 107 -9.10 -8.67 -5.57
CA ARG A 107 -7.76 -8.34 -5.08
C ARG A 107 -7.53 -6.84 -5.06
N HIS A 108 -7.56 -6.27 -3.87
CA HIS A 108 -7.31 -4.85 -3.65
C HIS A 108 -6.19 -4.66 -2.63
N VAL A 109 -5.48 -3.55 -2.76
CA VAL A 109 -4.63 -3.05 -1.67
C VAL A 109 -5.09 -1.65 -1.36
N HIS A 110 -5.28 -1.37 -0.09
CA HIS A 110 -5.52 -0.03 0.40
C HIS A 110 -4.22 0.56 0.92
N ALA A 111 -4.04 1.87 0.75
CA ALA A 111 -2.94 2.57 1.36
C ALA A 111 -3.37 3.91 1.94
N ILE A 112 -2.82 4.22 3.12
CA ILE A 112 -2.79 5.60 3.60
C ILE A 112 -1.53 6.22 3.03
N ALA A 113 -1.69 7.13 2.08
CA ALA A 113 -0.61 7.89 1.49
C ALA A 113 -0.52 9.26 2.17
N LEU A 114 0.67 9.62 2.66
CA LEU A 114 0.96 10.90 3.28
C LEU A 114 1.95 11.63 2.39
N MET A 115 1.53 12.74 1.81
CA MET A 115 2.35 13.56 0.92
C MET A 115 2.98 14.72 1.70
N PRO A 116 4.30 14.94 1.60
CA PRO A 116 4.93 16.07 2.26
C PRO A 116 4.54 17.38 1.57
N PRO A 117 4.48 18.51 2.30
CA PRO A 117 4.05 19.80 1.74
C PRO A 117 5.06 20.39 0.74
N SER A 118 6.34 19.99 0.82
CA SER A 118 7.42 20.49 -0.04
C SER A 118 7.77 19.49 -1.14
N THR A 119 6.92 19.39 -2.17
CA THR A 119 7.26 18.64 -3.39
C THR A 119 7.13 19.49 -4.65
N ARG A 120 7.64 18.97 -5.78
CA ARG A 120 7.46 19.56 -7.11
C ARG A 120 6.09 19.25 -7.71
N MET A 121 5.35 18.30 -7.15
CA MET A 121 3.99 17.99 -7.60
C MET A 121 3.09 19.16 -7.20
N ARG A 122 2.38 19.75 -8.16
CA ARG A 122 1.58 20.97 -7.96
C ARG A 122 0.12 20.69 -7.62
N THR A 123 -0.28 19.44 -7.63
CA THR A 123 -1.62 18.96 -7.35
C THR A 123 -1.57 18.03 -6.15
N THR A 124 -2.71 17.86 -5.49
CA THR A 124 -2.88 16.80 -4.50
C THR A 124 -2.77 15.42 -5.16
N LEU A 125 -2.55 14.38 -4.37
CA LEU A 125 -2.33 13.03 -4.89
C LEU A 125 -3.57 12.44 -5.57
N ASP A 126 -4.75 12.75 -5.07
CA ASP A 126 -6.05 12.39 -5.67
C ASP A 126 -6.22 13.01 -7.05
N THR A 127 -6.06 14.33 -7.17
CA THR A 127 -6.15 15.05 -8.43
C THR A 127 -5.07 14.57 -9.42
N HIS A 128 -3.88 14.24 -8.91
CA HIS A 128 -2.82 13.64 -9.73
C HIS A 128 -3.26 12.29 -10.32
N PHE A 129 -3.80 11.39 -9.50
CA PHE A 129 -4.23 10.08 -9.99
C PHE A 129 -5.46 10.15 -10.90
N ASP A 130 -6.37 11.09 -10.68
CA ASP A 130 -7.50 11.33 -11.57
C ASP A 130 -7.02 11.71 -12.98
N HIS A 131 -6.12 12.69 -13.09
CA HIS A 131 -5.62 13.17 -14.38
C HIS A 131 -4.61 12.22 -15.05
N GLU A 132 -3.77 11.55 -14.26
CA GLU A 132 -2.64 10.77 -14.78
C GLU A 132 -2.85 9.25 -14.69
N GLN A 133 -4.08 8.80 -14.37
CA GLN A 133 -4.52 7.39 -14.22
C GLN A 133 -3.88 6.47 -15.29
N ILE A 134 -3.97 6.86 -16.57
CA ILE A 134 -3.48 6.08 -17.72
C ILE A 134 -1.96 5.81 -17.70
N ARG A 135 -1.18 6.58 -16.94
CA ARG A 135 0.27 6.34 -16.77
C ARG A 135 0.58 5.20 -15.80
N TYR A 136 -0.38 4.83 -14.97
CA TYR A 136 -0.25 3.83 -13.93
C TYR A 136 -1.02 2.55 -14.29
N THR A 137 -2.20 2.71 -14.88
CA THR A 137 -3.16 1.62 -15.07
C THR A 137 -3.36 1.27 -16.55
N GLY A 138 -4.12 0.22 -16.81
CA GLY A 138 -4.54 -0.18 -18.17
C GLY A 138 -4.98 -1.64 -18.21
N ARG A 139 -5.69 -2.01 -19.28
CA ARG A 139 -6.18 -3.39 -19.47
C ARG A 139 -5.05 -4.42 -19.54
N ASP A 140 -3.93 -4.05 -20.15
CA ASP A 140 -2.76 -4.92 -20.34
C ASP A 140 -1.68 -4.72 -19.28
N ARG A 141 -2.03 -4.10 -18.15
CA ARG A 141 -1.13 -3.87 -17.01
C ARG A 141 -1.64 -4.62 -15.79
N PRO A 142 -0.79 -4.87 -14.77
CA PRO A 142 -1.25 -5.49 -13.53
C PRO A 142 -2.35 -4.69 -12.82
N LEU A 143 -2.32 -3.35 -12.95
CA LEU A 143 -3.22 -2.44 -12.25
C LEU A 143 -4.35 -1.96 -13.16
N TRP A 144 -5.58 -2.21 -12.73
CA TRP A 144 -6.81 -1.77 -13.41
C TRP A 144 -7.13 -0.31 -13.09
N CYS A 145 -7.10 0.05 -11.81
CA CYS A 145 -7.52 1.37 -11.33
C CYS A 145 -6.78 1.74 -10.05
N ILE A 146 -6.51 3.03 -9.88
CA ILE A 146 -6.16 3.66 -8.61
C ILE A 146 -7.29 4.63 -8.29
N ASP A 147 -8.02 4.33 -7.23
CA ASP A 147 -8.99 5.26 -6.66
C ASP A 147 -8.34 6.01 -5.49
N ALA A 148 -8.57 7.32 -5.40
CA ALA A 148 -7.84 8.20 -4.49
C ALA A 148 -8.76 9.25 -3.87
N TRP A 149 -8.83 9.26 -2.54
CA TRP A 149 -9.72 10.13 -1.77
C TRP A 149 -8.95 10.91 -0.70
N PRO A 150 -9.01 12.26 -0.70
CA PRO A 150 -8.44 13.06 0.37
C PRO A 150 -9.01 12.69 1.73
N ILE A 151 -8.17 12.62 2.76
CA ILE A 151 -8.61 12.42 4.14
C ILE A 151 -8.63 13.80 4.81
N GLN A 152 -9.81 14.42 4.90
CA GLN A 152 -9.88 15.83 5.31
C GLN A 152 -9.61 16.02 6.81
N ASP A 153 -10.28 15.29 7.72
CA ASP A 153 -10.11 15.54 9.18
C ASP A 153 -10.27 14.30 10.07
N ASN A 154 -10.46 13.11 9.49
CA ASN A 154 -10.85 11.94 10.27
C ASN A 154 -9.62 11.13 10.71
N LEU A 155 -8.91 11.62 11.73
CA LEU A 155 -7.87 10.84 12.41
C LEU A 155 -8.37 9.44 12.83
N PRO A 156 -9.58 9.28 13.39
CA PRO A 156 -10.17 7.97 13.64
C PRO A 156 -10.27 7.07 12.40
N PHE A 157 -10.54 7.63 11.22
CA PHE A 157 -10.54 6.87 9.95
C PHE A 157 -9.16 6.33 9.58
N VAL A 158 -8.10 7.13 9.74
CA VAL A 158 -6.70 6.70 9.56
C VAL A 158 -6.37 5.55 10.52
N VAL A 159 -6.80 5.66 11.79
CA VAL A 159 -6.61 4.62 12.80
C VAL A 159 -7.38 3.36 12.44
N ASP A 160 -8.68 3.46 12.15
CA ASP A 160 -9.52 2.30 11.84
C ASP A 160 -9.03 1.55 10.59
N TYR A 161 -8.46 2.26 9.61
CA TYR A 161 -7.88 1.64 8.43
C TYR A 161 -6.59 0.87 8.72
N GLY A 162 -5.64 1.49 9.42
CA GLY A 162 -4.41 0.81 9.86
C GLY A 162 -4.72 -0.40 10.74
N VAL A 163 -5.81 -0.33 11.49
CA VAL A 163 -6.31 -1.39 12.37
C VAL A 163 -7.01 -2.52 11.60
N LYS A 164 -7.73 -2.23 10.51
CA LYS A 164 -8.50 -3.24 9.75
C LYS A 164 -7.60 -4.32 9.14
N GLY A 165 -6.45 -3.92 8.59
CA GLY A 165 -5.45 -4.85 8.05
C GLY A 165 -4.87 -5.79 9.12
N ILE A 166 -4.59 -5.24 10.30
CA ILE A 166 -3.90 -5.96 11.38
C ILE A 166 -4.86 -6.85 12.20
N LYS A 167 -6.17 -6.52 12.24
CA LYS A 167 -7.19 -7.30 12.97
C LYS A 167 -7.64 -8.58 12.27
N THR A 168 -7.23 -8.84 11.04
CA THR A 168 -7.71 -10.01 10.28
C THR A 168 -6.79 -11.22 10.54
N PRO A 169 -7.23 -12.26 11.29
CA PRO A 169 -6.34 -13.34 11.77
C PRO A 169 -5.71 -14.21 10.68
N ARG A 170 -6.18 -14.09 9.43
CA ARG A 170 -5.63 -14.78 8.24
C ARG A 170 -4.57 -13.97 7.51
N VAL A 171 -4.51 -12.67 7.78
CA VAL A 171 -3.50 -11.77 7.24
C VAL A 171 -2.43 -11.74 8.31
N GLY A 172 -1.44 -12.62 8.16
CA GLY A 172 -0.20 -12.43 8.88
C GLY A 172 0.21 -10.98 8.72
N VAL A 173 0.63 -10.34 9.80
CA VAL A 173 1.14 -8.95 9.79
C VAL A 173 2.25 -8.76 8.74
N ASP A 174 2.82 -9.86 8.25
CA ASP A 174 3.73 -9.99 7.12
C ASP A 174 3.21 -9.45 5.77
N ALA A 175 1.90 -9.29 5.59
CA ALA A 175 1.31 -8.80 4.33
C ALA A 175 1.23 -7.25 4.27
N MET A 176 1.36 -6.57 5.41
CA MET A 176 1.44 -5.11 5.44
C MET A 176 2.83 -4.64 5.04
N PHE A 177 2.89 -3.54 4.29
CA PHE A 177 4.17 -2.95 3.94
C PHE A 177 4.14 -1.43 3.91
N ILE A 178 5.31 -0.84 4.11
CA ILE A 178 5.51 0.60 4.18
C ILE A 178 6.46 1.05 3.08
N LEU A 179 6.11 2.17 2.43
CA LEU A 179 6.96 2.87 1.48
C LEU A 179 7.27 4.30 1.99
N PRO A 180 8.49 4.83 1.80
CA PRO A 180 9.60 4.18 1.10
C PRO A 180 10.21 3.05 1.95
N ARG A 181 10.67 1.99 1.28
CA ARG A 181 11.47 0.95 1.92
C ARG A 181 12.80 1.54 2.39
N THR A 182 13.29 1.10 3.55
CA THR A 182 14.66 1.42 3.96
C THR A 182 15.68 0.78 3.00
N HIS A 183 16.88 1.36 2.87
CA HIS A 183 17.94 0.77 2.03
C HIS A 183 18.27 -0.68 2.42
N SER A 184 18.25 -1.00 3.73
CA SER A 184 18.44 -2.34 4.28
C SER A 184 17.31 -3.32 3.89
N GLU A 185 16.05 -2.86 3.84
CA GLU A 185 14.94 -3.69 3.36
C GLU A 185 15.07 -4.04 1.87
N MET A 186 15.60 -3.11 1.07
CA MET A 186 15.86 -3.34 -0.35
C MET A 186 16.98 -4.37 -0.59
N GLU A 187 18.00 -4.38 0.27
CA GLU A 187 19.11 -5.35 0.22
C GLU A 187 18.67 -6.76 0.66
N GLY A 188 17.89 -6.86 1.74
CA GLY A 188 17.35 -8.14 2.23
C GLY A 188 16.47 -8.86 1.21
N ARG A 189 15.61 -8.13 0.49
CA ARG A 189 14.78 -8.70 -0.58
C ARG A 189 15.55 -9.12 -1.82
N ARG A 190 16.62 -8.40 -2.17
CA ARG A 190 17.51 -8.82 -3.27
C ARG A 190 18.20 -10.14 -2.92
N ALA A 191 18.64 -10.29 -1.67
CA ALA A 191 19.21 -11.53 -1.18
C ALA A 191 18.17 -12.67 -1.13
N GLU A 192 16.95 -12.41 -0.65
CA GLU A 192 15.86 -13.40 -0.63
C GLU A 192 15.45 -13.82 -2.05
N LYS A 193 15.36 -12.87 -2.98
CA LYS A 193 15.03 -13.15 -4.38
C LYS A 193 16.13 -13.96 -5.07
N ALA A 194 17.40 -13.65 -4.81
CA ALA A 194 18.52 -14.45 -5.30
C ALA A 194 18.45 -15.89 -4.75
N TYR A 195 18.24 -16.03 -3.45
CA TYR A 195 18.12 -17.32 -2.77
C TYR A 195 16.94 -18.17 -3.28
N LEU A 196 15.79 -17.55 -3.57
CA LEU A 196 14.63 -18.26 -4.12
C LEU A 196 14.81 -18.63 -5.61
N CYS A 197 15.54 -17.83 -6.38
CA CYS A 197 15.93 -18.20 -7.74
C CYS A 197 16.89 -19.39 -7.74
N ASP A 198 17.88 -19.40 -6.84
CA ASP A 198 18.87 -20.48 -6.71
C ASP A 198 18.28 -21.82 -6.23
N LEU A 199 17.08 -21.82 -5.65
CA LEU A 199 16.34 -23.03 -5.23
C LEU A 199 15.35 -23.56 -6.28
N SER A 200 15.20 -22.86 -7.40
CA SER A 200 14.27 -23.19 -8.48
C SER A 200 14.96 -23.84 -9.69
N ASP A 201 16.29 -23.99 -9.64
CA ASP A 201 17.16 -24.68 -10.60
C ASP A 201 17.64 -26.03 -10.03
#